data_AF-A0A0C3CLH8-F1
#
_entry.id   AF-A0A0C3CLH8-F1
#
_cell.length_a   1.000
_cell.length_b   1.000
_cell.length_c   1.000
_cell.angle_alpha   90.00
_cell.angle_beta   90.00
_cell.angle_gamma   90.00
#
_symmetry.space_group_name_H-M   'P 1'
#
loop_
_entity.id
_entity.type
_entity.pdbx_description
1 polymer ?
#
loop_
_entity_poly.entity_id
_entity_poly.type
_entity_poly.pdbx_seq_one_letter_code
_entity_poly.pdbx_strand_id
1 'polypeptide(L)'
;MSRVPPGLLYLTIYNPTLRPTGFVSPDDEDAEEQAHILFYTSRERAVSRDRMLRQVGLAKALVNFSEMFSATEPCNSIHSQSKRLVMVSPEPNFWIHAAIEPAKSLRPVVDTAKSKGKSKDGAKAKVRVKDKGKAKEEPPVYDYHDGSVHDSALCAHLKRGYETFKVRPGLRRPTIALTATDR
;
A
#
# COMPACT_ATOMS: atom_id res chain seq x y z
N MET A 1 -17.10 3.54 -21.71
CA MET A 1 -16.68 3.86 -20.33
C MET A 1 -15.20 3.57 -20.20
N SER A 2 -14.36 4.57 -19.94
CA SER A 2 -12.92 4.35 -19.75
C SER A 2 -12.66 3.73 -18.37
N ARG A 3 -12.54 2.39 -18.33
CA ARG A 3 -12.16 1.66 -17.11
C ARG A 3 -10.65 1.54 -17.06
N VAL A 4 -10.06 1.94 -15.94
CA VAL A 4 -8.64 1.71 -15.64
C VAL A 4 -8.53 0.33 -14.98
N PRO A 5 -7.68 -0.57 -15.51
CA PRO A 5 -7.51 -1.92 -14.96
C PRO A 5 -6.83 -1.89 -13.58
N PRO A 6 -6.93 -2.97 -12.79
CA PRO A 6 -6.19 -3.09 -11.54
C PRO A 6 -4.68 -3.02 -11.79
N GLY A 7 -3.93 -2.51 -10.83
CA GLY A 7 -2.49 -2.37 -10.96
C GLY A 7 -1.76 -2.42 -9.62
N LEU A 8 -0.54 -2.95 -9.64
CA LEU A 8 0.35 -2.92 -8.48
C LEU A 8 0.79 -1.47 -8.21
N LEU A 9 0.60 -1.00 -6.99
CA LEU A 9 1.07 0.29 -6.52
C LEU A 9 2.50 0.19 -5.99
N TYR A 10 2.75 -0.76 -5.09
CA TYR A 10 4.08 -1.06 -4.60
C TYR A 10 4.14 -2.51 -4.11
N LEU A 11 5.35 -3.06 -4.09
CA LEU A 11 5.67 -4.35 -3.51
C LEU A 11 6.96 -4.24 -2.73
N THR A 12 6.95 -4.81 -1.54
CA THR A 12 8.08 -4.81 -0.62
C THR A 12 8.33 -6.21 -0.10
N ILE A 13 9.60 -6.59 -0.03
CA ILE A 13 10.06 -7.78 0.66
C ILE A 13 10.90 -7.31 1.83
N TYR A 14 10.55 -7.73 3.04
CA TYR A 14 11.27 -7.35 4.24
C TYR A 14 11.47 -8.54 5.17
N ASN A 15 12.49 -8.45 6.00
CA ASN A 15 12.79 -9.40 7.05
C ASN A 15 13.06 -8.64 8.36
N PRO A 16 12.17 -8.74 9.38
CA PRO A 16 12.31 -8.06 10.66
C PRO A 16 13.49 -8.48 11.53
N THR A 17 14.22 -9.55 11.19
CA THR A 17 15.36 -10.04 11.97
C THR A 17 16.70 -9.54 11.45
N LEU A 18 16.72 -8.79 10.34
CA LEU A 18 17.94 -8.24 9.77
C LEU A 18 18.43 -7.05 10.59
N ARG A 19 19.73 -7.00 10.85
CA ARG A 19 20.37 -5.86 11.51
C ARG A 19 21.17 -5.05 10.49
N PRO A 20 21.35 -3.74 10.71
CA PRO A 20 22.22 -2.93 9.88
C PRO A 20 23.63 -3.53 9.82
N THR A 21 24.17 -3.66 8.61
CA THR A 21 25.58 -4.01 8.40
C THR A 21 26.40 -2.72 8.39
N GLY A 22 26.99 -2.35 9.52
CA GLY A 22 27.89 -1.19 9.64
C GLY A 22 27.86 -0.54 11.03
N PHE A 23 28.75 0.44 11.24
CA PHE A 23 28.66 1.32 12.40
C PHE A 23 27.50 2.29 12.20
N VAL A 24 26.35 1.93 12.77
CA VAL A 24 25.18 2.79 12.88
C VAL A 24 25.17 3.34 14.31
N SER A 25 24.89 4.64 14.47
CA SER A 25 24.69 5.19 15.80
C SER A 25 23.53 4.45 16.47
N PRO A 26 23.65 4.06 17.74
CA PRO A 26 22.61 3.28 18.42
C PRO A 26 21.24 4.00 18.51
N ASP A 27 21.19 5.31 18.22
CA ASP A 27 19.96 6.11 18.18
C ASP A 27 19.35 6.27 16.77
N ASP A 28 19.91 5.67 15.72
CA ASP A 28 19.35 5.76 14.35
C ASP A 28 18.38 4.59 14.07
N GLU A 29 17.20 4.67 14.69
CA GLU A 29 16.10 3.69 14.51
C GLU A 29 15.72 3.54 13.02
N ASP A 30 15.74 4.64 12.25
CA ASP A 30 15.43 4.60 10.82
C ASP A 30 16.42 3.73 10.03
N ALA A 31 17.69 3.66 10.45
CA ALA A 31 18.68 2.81 9.82
C ALA A 31 18.45 1.32 10.11
N GLU A 32 18.00 0.99 11.33
CA GLU A 32 17.53 -0.35 11.68
C GLU A 32 16.31 -0.76 10.86
N GLU A 33 15.32 0.13 10.76
CA GLU A 33 14.13 -0.12 9.96
C GLU A 33 14.45 -0.33 8.48
N GLN A 34 15.39 0.47 7.96
CA GLN A 34 15.85 0.37 6.57
C GLN A 34 16.55 -0.96 6.29
N ALA A 35 17.33 -1.49 7.25
CA ALA A 35 18.03 -2.76 7.10
C ALA A 35 17.07 -3.95 6.98
N HIS A 36 15.86 -3.84 7.53
CA HIS A 36 14.83 -4.87 7.36
C HIS A 36 14.32 -4.97 5.91
N ILE A 37 14.46 -3.95 5.08
CA ILE A 37 13.88 -3.90 3.74
C ILE A 37 14.88 -4.50 2.74
N LEU A 38 14.55 -5.67 2.19
CA LEU A 38 15.39 -6.37 1.22
C LEU A 38 15.13 -5.91 -0.21
N PHE A 39 13.88 -5.61 -0.51
CA PHE A 39 13.47 -5.20 -1.85
C PHE A 39 12.26 -4.29 -1.76
N TYR A 40 12.27 -3.20 -2.54
CA TYR A 40 11.15 -2.30 -2.67
C TYR A 40 10.99 -1.88 -4.12
N THR A 41 9.76 -1.97 -4.62
CA THR A 41 9.39 -1.46 -5.95
C THR A 41 8.06 -0.73 -5.86
N SER A 42 7.91 0.33 -6.65
CA SER A 42 6.70 1.15 -6.71
C SER A 42 6.39 1.52 -8.14
N ARG A 43 5.11 1.75 -8.43
CA ARG A 43 4.63 2.32 -9.69
C ARG A 43 5.17 3.74 -9.90
N GLU A 44 5.41 4.46 -8.81
CA GLU A 44 6.03 5.79 -8.83
C GLU A 44 7.57 5.64 -8.90
N ARG A 45 8.22 6.29 -9.87
CA ARG A 45 9.67 6.14 -10.13
C ARG A 45 10.57 6.58 -8.97
N ALA A 46 10.11 7.49 -8.12
CA ALA A 46 10.88 8.02 -7.00
C ALA A 46 10.03 8.00 -5.73
N VAL A 47 10.29 7.02 -4.86
CA VAL A 47 9.70 6.95 -3.52
C VAL A 47 10.76 7.37 -2.51
N SER A 48 10.41 8.29 -1.61
CA SER A 48 11.31 8.71 -0.53
C SER A 48 11.49 7.60 0.50
N ARG A 49 12.66 7.61 1.17
CA ARG A 49 12.95 6.69 2.29
C ARG A 49 11.84 6.69 3.34
N ASP A 50 11.45 7.87 3.81
CA ASP A 50 10.37 8.06 4.79
C ASP A 50 9.04 7.41 4.35
N ARG A 51 8.66 7.52 3.08
CA ARG A 51 7.43 6.88 2.58
C ARG A 51 7.54 5.36 2.58
N MET A 52 8.69 4.82 2.20
CA MET A 52 8.95 3.38 2.22
C MET A 52 8.95 2.84 3.66
N LEU A 53 9.64 3.51 4.59
CA LEU A 53 9.68 3.14 6.01
C LEU A 53 8.27 3.14 6.61
N ARG A 54 7.49 4.20 6.40
CA ARG A 54 6.09 4.27 6.87
C ARG A 54 5.21 3.14 6.32
N GLN A 55 5.37 2.78 5.05
CA GLN A 55 4.60 1.67 4.46
C GLN A 55 4.95 0.33 5.09
N VAL A 56 6.24 0.06 5.34
CA VAL A 56 6.70 -1.17 5.96
C VAL A 56 6.35 -1.22 7.45
N GLY A 57 6.57 -0.11 8.17
CA GLY A 57 6.20 0.02 9.59
C GLY A 57 4.71 -0.22 9.81
N LEU A 58 3.84 0.35 8.95
CA LEU A 58 2.40 0.08 9.00
C LEU A 58 2.09 -1.41 8.76
N ALA A 59 2.72 -2.04 7.76
CA ALA A 59 2.50 -3.47 7.50
C ALA A 59 2.93 -4.34 8.69
N LYS A 60 4.08 -4.06 9.30
CA LYS A 60 4.57 -4.74 10.51
C LYS A 60 3.59 -4.57 11.68
N ALA A 61 3.14 -3.35 11.92
CA ALA A 61 2.20 -3.04 13.00
C ALA A 61 0.88 -3.81 12.81
N LEU A 62 0.38 -3.89 11.57
CA LEU A 62 -0.86 -4.62 11.26
C LEU A 62 -0.72 -6.13 11.45
N VAL A 63 0.41 -6.71 11.04
CA VAL A 63 0.70 -8.14 11.27
C VAL A 63 0.78 -8.42 12.78
N ASN A 64 1.62 -7.67 13.51
CA ASN A 64 1.79 -7.85 14.95
C ASN A 64 0.46 -7.64 15.71
N PHE A 65 -0.33 -6.64 15.32
CA PHE A 65 -1.66 -6.41 15.88
C PHE A 65 -2.58 -7.60 15.63
N SER A 66 -2.59 -8.16 14.42
CA SER A 66 -3.42 -9.34 14.11
C SER A 66 -3.01 -10.59 14.87
N GLU A 67 -1.70 -10.80 15.08
CA GLU A 67 -1.17 -11.94 15.83
C GLU A 67 -1.64 -11.93 17.29
N MET A 68 -1.89 -10.74 17.87
CA MET A 68 -2.46 -10.62 19.22
C MET A 68 -3.88 -11.21 19.33
N PHE A 69 -4.64 -11.28 18.23
CA PHE A 69 -5.99 -11.85 18.21
C PHE A 69 -6.03 -13.27 17.65
N SER A 70 -5.12 -13.60 16.72
CA SER A 70 -5.07 -14.88 16.03
C SER A 70 -3.63 -15.33 15.82
N ALA A 71 -3.11 -16.13 16.76
CA ALA A 71 -1.75 -16.68 16.68
C ALA A 71 -1.55 -17.69 15.54
N THR A 72 -2.64 -18.27 15.02
CA THR A 72 -2.59 -19.35 14.02
C THR A 72 -2.70 -18.87 12.58
N GLU A 73 -3.29 -17.69 12.36
CA GLU A 73 -3.47 -17.12 11.03
C GLU A 73 -3.05 -15.64 11.03
N PRO A 74 -1.87 -15.30 10.47
CA PRO A 74 -1.46 -13.91 10.33
C PRO A 74 -2.38 -13.17 9.36
N CYS A 75 -2.49 -11.84 9.51
CA CYS A 75 -3.27 -11.01 8.59
C CYS A 75 -2.79 -11.17 7.15
N ASN A 76 -3.63 -11.76 6.31
CA ASN A 76 -3.28 -12.07 4.92
C ASN A 76 -3.72 -10.97 3.94
N SER A 77 -4.83 -10.29 4.22
CA SER A 77 -5.43 -9.31 3.30
C SER A 77 -6.16 -8.20 4.06
N ILE A 78 -6.00 -6.96 3.59
CA ILE A 78 -6.69 -5.78 4.10
C ILE A 78 -7.26 -5.00 2.93
N HIS A 79 -8.55 -4.67 3.02
CA HIS A 79 -9.27 -3.93 1.99
C HIS A 79 -9.57 -2.52 2.45
N SER A 80 -9.20 -1.55 1.61
CA SER A 80 -9.62 -0.17 1.71
C SER A 80 -10.47 0.19 0.51
N GLN A 81 -11.17 1.33 0.53
CA GLN A 81 -11.99 1.79 -0.60
C GLN A 81 -11.20 1.88 -1.91
N SER A 82 -9.91 2.25 -1.85
CA SER A 82 -9.09 2.49 -3.03
C SER A 82 -7.93 1.52 -3.21
N LYS A 83 -7.72 0.59 -2.25
CA LYS A 83 -6.54 -0.27 -2.20
C LYS A 83 -6.85 -1.65 -1.65
N ARG A 84 -6.04 -2.61 -2.08
CA ARG A 84 -5.99 -3.99 -1.60
C ARG A 84 -4.57 -4.24 -1.12
N LEU A 85 -4.40 -4.46 0.16
CA LEU A 85 -3.13 -4.76 0.78
C LEU A 85 -3.08 -6.25 1.05
N VAL A 86 -1.99 -6.89 0.67
CA VAL A 86 -1.76 -8.30 0.91
C VAL A 86 -0.44 -8.45 1.66
N MET A 87 -0.43 -9.27 2.71
CA MET A 87 0.76 -9.64 3.47
C MET A 87 0.89 -11.15 3.46
N VAL A 88 2.02 -11.66 3.00
CA VAL A 88 2.27 -13.10 2.91
C VAL A 88 3.64 -13.41 3.50
N SER A 89 3.71 -14.42 4.37
CA SER A 89 4.94 -15.01 4.86
C SER A 89 5.21 -16.35 4.14
N PRO A 90 5.98 -16.35 3.02
CA PRO A 90 6.33 -17.61 2.36
C PRO A 90 7.34 -18.45 3.16
N GLU A 91 8.19 -17.80 3.97
CA GLU A 91 9.17 -18.42 4.86
C GLU A 91 9.19 -17.73 6.23
N PRO A 92 9.64 -18.41 7.30
CA PRO A 92 9.87 -17.76 8.58
C PRO A 92 10.80 -16.55 8.43
N ASN A 93 10.43 -15.44 9.07
CA ASN A 93 11.14 -14.16 9.02
C ASN A 93 11.14 -13.44 7.66
N PHE A 94 10.55 -14.01 6.60
CA PHE A 94 10.42 -13.33 5.31
C PHE A 94 8.97 -12.94 5.05
N TRP A 95 8.78 -11.66 4.79
CA TRP A 95 7.46 -11.10 4.50
C TRP A 95 7.44 -10.42 3.15
N ILE A 96 6.39 -10.70 2.40
CA ILE A 96 6.06 -10.02 1.16
C ILE A 96 4.81 -9.18 1.43
N HIS A 97 4.94 -7.87 1.24
CA HIS A 97 3.83 -6.93 1.34
C HIS A 97 3.58 -6.28 -0.02
N ALA A 98 2.35 -6.34 -0.51
CA ALA A 98 1.96 -5.74 -1.78
C ALA A 98 0.71 -4.89 -1.62
N ALA A 99 0.70 -3.74 -2.30
CA ALA A 99 -0.48 -2.90 -2.41
C ALA A 99 -0.94 -2.84 -3.87
N ILE A 100 -2.21 -3.14 -4.10
CA ILE A 100 -2.85 -3.20 -5.40
C ILE A 100 -3.98 -2.16 -5.42
N GLU A 101 -4.07 -1.40 -6.49
CA GLU A 101 -5.22 -0.55 -6.80
C GLU A 101 -6.24 -1.41 -7.57
N PRO A 102 -7.48 -1.59 -7.07
CA PRO A 102 -8.52 -2.29 -7.82
C PRO A 102 -8.93 -1.48 -9.05
N ALA A 103 -9.58 -2.13 -10.02
CA ALA A 103 -10.05 -1.46 -11.23
C ALA A 103 -10.94 -0.27 -10.87
N LYS A 104 -10.79 0.85 -11.58
CA LYS A 104 -11.57 2.05 -11.32
C LYS A 104 -12.21 2.62 -12.58
N SER A 105 -13.38 3.21 -12.42
CA SER A 105 -14.09 3.96 -13.46
C SER A 105 -14.28 5.40 -13.02
N LEU A 106 -14.24 6.33 -13.97
CA LEU A 106 -14.60 7.73 -13.70
C LEU A 106 -16.10 7.80 -13.38
N ARG A 107 -16.46 8.42 -12.25
CA ARG A 107 -17.86 8.77 -12.00
C ARG A 107 -18.29 9.84 -12.99
N PRO A 108 -19.40 9.64 -13.72
CA PRO A 108 -20.04 10.73 -14.43
C PRO A 108 -20.50 11.77 -13.40
N VAL A 109 -20.12 13.03 -13.60
CA VAL A 109 -20.72 14.15 -12.85
C VAL A 109 -22.18 14.21 -13.28
N VAL A 110 -23.09 13.80 -12.40
CA VAL A 110 -24.52 13.93 -12.65
C VAL A 110 -24.88 15.38 -12.38
N ASP A 111 -24.95 16.20 -13.43
CA ASP A 111 -25.59 17.51 -13.36
C ASP A 111 -27.07 17.30 -13.03
N THR A 112 -27.45 17.37 -11.75
CA THR A 112 -28.85 17.32 -11.33
C THR A 112 -29.55 18.62 -11.73
N ALA A 113 -29.98 18.70 -12.99
CA ALA A 113 -30.88 19.72 -13.49
C ALA A 113 -32.36 19.25 -13.44
N LYS A 114 -33.11 19.81 -12.47
CA LYS A 114 -34.57 20.06 -12.38
C LYS A 114 -35.57 18.90 -12.21
N SER A 115 -36.23 18.87 -11.04
CA SER A 115 -37.70 19.04 -10.80
C SER A 115 -38.01 18.85 -9.31
N LYS A 116 -39.02 19.40 -8.61
CA LYS A 116 -39.95 20.54 -8.70
C LYS A 116 -40.67 20.55 -7.33
N GLY A 117 -40.67 21.63 -6.55
CA GLY A 117 -41.40 21.67 -5.26
C GLY A 117 -41.36 23.04 -4.58
N LYS A 118 -42.47 23.76 -4.66
CA LYS A 118 -42.71 25.15 -4.24
C LYS A 118 -43.24 25.19 -2.81
N SER A 119 -42.66 25.97 -1.90
CA SER A 119 -43.36 26.69 -0.82
C SER A 119 -42.45 27.74 -0.15
N LYS A 120 -43.11 28.76 0.41
CA LYS A 120 -42.68 30.14 0.64
C LYS A 120 -42.35 30.38 2.12
N ASP A 121 -41.85 31.60 2.39
CA ASP A 121 -41.63 32.27 3.68
C ASP A 121 -40.29 31.92 4.36
N GLY A 122 -39.36 32.82 4.68
CA GLY A 122 -39.35 34.28 4.73
C GLY A 122 -38.71 34.74 6.04
N ALA A 123 -37.42 35.14 6.06
CA ALA A 123 -36.85 36.21 6.90
C ALA A 123 -35.30 36.20 6.94
N LYS A 124 -34.73 37.28 6.37
CA LYS A 124 -33.51 38.04 6.74
C LYS A 124 -32.28 37.30 7.29
N ALA A 125 -31.21 37.27 6.49
CA ALA A 125 -29.84 37.35 7.01
C ALA A 125 -28.89 38.09 6.06
N LYS A 126 -28.30 39.15 6.65
CA LYS A 126 -27.21 40.05 6.28
C LYS A 126 -26.29 39.65 5.10
N VAL A 127 -26.12 40.65 4.24
CA VAL A 127 -25.06 40.81 3.24
C VAL A 127 -23.67 40.55 3.83
N ARG A 128 -22.94 39.62 3.23
CA ARG A 128 -21.47 39.64 3.18
C ARG A 128 -21.04 39.32 1.75
N VAL A 129 -20.51 40.33 1.09
CA VAL A 129 -19.85 40.28 -0.21
C VAL A 129 -18.77 39.19 -0.14
N LYS A 130 -18.87 38.18 -1.02
CA LYS A 130 -17.83 37.16 -1.19
C LYS A 130 -17.17 37.36 -2.55
N ASP A 131 -15.85 37.51 -2.43
CA ASP A 131 -14.86 37.76 -3.45
C ASP A 131 -14.87 36.72 -4.59
N LYS A 132 -14.40 37.18 -5.74
CA LYS A 132 -14.30 36.51 -7.03
C LYS A 132 -13.39 35.29 -6.96
N GLY A 133 -13.90 34.19 -7.55
CA GLY A 133 -13.22 33.45 -8.60
C GLY A 133 -11.83 32.89 -8.32
N LYS A 134 -11.79 31.65 -7.79
CA LYS A 134 -10.78 30.67 -8.19
C LYS A 134 -11.46 29.31 -8.27
N ALA A 135 -11.80 28.88 -9.49
CA ALA A 135 -12.28 27.53 -9.74
C ALA A 135 -11.16 26.56 -9.35
N LYS A 136 -11.30 25.90 -8.19
CA LYS A 136 -10.56 24.68 -7.90
C LYS A 136 -11.25 23.60 -8.72
N GLU A 137 -10.57 23.08 -9.75
CA GLU A 137 -10.97 21.80 -10.35
C GLU A 137 -11.00 20.77 -9.22
N GLU A 138 -12.18 20.30 -8.86
CA GLU A 138 -12.29 19.16 -7.94
C GLU A 138 -11.72 17.93 -8.65
N PRO A 139 -10.88 17.14 -7.96
CA PRO A 139 -10.29 15.96 -8.57
C PRO A 139 -11.40 15.00 -9.05
N PRO A 140 -11.24 14.37 -10.22
CA PRO A 140 -12.24 13.46 -10.75
C PRO A 140 -12.54 12.35 -9.75
N VAL A 141 -13.81 12.17 -9.42
CA VAL A 141 -14.26 11.15 -8.48
C VAL A 141 -14.24 9.79 -9.17
N TYR A 142 -13.63 8.80 -8.53
CA TYR A 142 -13.54 7.43 -9.04
C TYR A 142 -14.48 6.49 -8.30
N ASP A 143 -15.00 5.50 -9.01
CA ASP A 143 -15.63 4.30 -8.47
C ASP A 143 -14.69 3.11 -8.59
N TYR A 144 -14.41 2.46 -7.45
CA TYR A 144 -13.54 1.31 -7.35
C TYR A 144 -14.36 0.02 -7.38
N HIS A 145 -13.88 -0.95 -8.17
CA HIS A 145 -14.55 -2.23 -8.38
C HIS A 145 -13.88 -3.32 -7.54
N ASP A 146 -14.42 -3.59 -6.37
CA ASP A 146 -13.86 -4.53 -5.40
C ASP A 146 -13.70 -5.96 -5.94
N GLY A 147 -14.65 -6.42 -6.77
CA GLY A 147 -14.59 -7.75 -7.40
C GLY A 147 -13.54 -7.90 -8.51
N SER A 148 -12.73 -6.87 -8.79
CA SER A 148 -11.69 -6.94 -9.83
C SER A 148 -10.40 -7.61 -9.38
N VAL A 149 -10.22 -7.83 -8.07
CA VAL A 149 -9.01 -8.40 -7.48
C VAL A 149 -9.40 -9.49 -6.50
N HIS A 150 -8.86 -10.69 -6.67
CA HIS A 150 -9.08 -11.83 -5.77
C HIS A 150 -7.87 -12.06 -4.88
N ASP A 151 -8.08 -12.01 -3.57
CA ASP A 151 -7.00 -12.14 -2.58
C ASP A 151 -6.33 -13.51 -2.63
N SER A 152 -7.12 -14.59 -2.74
CA SER A 152 -6.60 -15.96 -2.83
C SER A 152 -5.70 -16.13 -4.05
N ALA A 153 -6.09 -15.54 -5.19
CA ALA A 153 -5.29 -15.54 -6.39
C ALA A 153 -4.00 -14.71 -6.24
N LEU A 154 -4.06 -13.56 -5.57
CA LEU A 154 -2.86 -12.75 -5.30
C LEU A 154 -1.88 -13.50 -4.38
N CYS A 155 -2.37 -14.04 -3.26
CA CYS A 155 -1.56 -14.82 -2.33
C CYS A 155 -0.92 -16.02 -3.03
N ALA A 156 -1.69 -16.77 -3.82
CA ALA A 156 -1.18 -17.91 -4.58
C ALA A 156 -0.10 -17.50 -5.60
N HIS A 157 -0.30 -16.40 -6.33
CA HIS A 157 0.70 -15.88 -7.27
C HIS A 157 1.98 -15.42 -6.58
N LEU A 158 1.87 -14.74 -5.42
CA LEU A 158 3.04 -14.30 -4.66
C LEU A 158 3.85 -15.50 -4.14
N LYS A 159 3.17 -16.52 -3.58
CA LYS A 159 3.81 -17.76 -3.11
C LYS A 159 4.49 -18.51 -4.26
N ARG A 160 3.79 -18.70 -5.38
CA ARG A 160 4.34 -19.37 -6.56
C ARG A 160 5.51 -18.59 -7.18
N GLY A 161 5.43 -17.26 -7.21
CA GLY A 161 6.51 -16.40 -7.68
C GLY A 161 7.75 -16.55 -6.81
N TYR A 162 7.57 -16.63 -5.49
CA TYR A 162 8.63 -16.89 -4.53
C TYR A 162 9.29 -18.27 -4.72
N GLU A 163 8.48 -19.33 -4.88
CA GLU A 163 8.99 -20.67 -5.18
C GLU A 163 9.79 -20.71 -6.49
N THR A 164 9.27 -20.06 -7.54
CA THR A 164 9.95 -19.99 -8.85
C THR A 164 11.29 -19.25 -8.73
N PHE A 165 11.35 -18.21 -7.90
CA PHE A 165 12.58 -17.48 -7.61
C PHE A 165 13.60 -18.38 -6.90
N LYS A 166 13.17 -19.20 -5.93
CA LYS A 166 14.03 -20.16 -5.22
C LYS A 166 14.59 -21.26 -6.12
N VAL A 167 13.81 -21.74 -7.10
CA VAL A 167 14.15 -22.90 -7.93
C VAL A 167 15.17 -22.56 -9.04
N ARG A 168 15.43 -21.28 -9.33
CA ARG A 168 16.41 -20.90 -10.38
C ARG A 168 17.85 -21.26 -9.98
N PRO A 169 18.52 -22.21 -10.67
CA PRO A 169 19.83 -22.74 -10.27
C PRO A 169 21.01 -21.76 -10.38
N GLY A 170 20.80 -20.57 -10.95
CA GLY A 170 21.84 -19.52 -11.09
C GLY A 170 21.77 -18.43 -10.02
N LEU A 171 20.67 -18.35 -9.28
CA LEU A 171 20.54 -17.46 -8.13
C LEU A 171 20.66 -18.35 -6.88
N ARG A 172 21.90 -18.78 -6.58
CA ARG A 172 22.23 -19.25 -5.22
C ARG A 172 21.55 -18.27 -4.26
N ARG A 173 20.93 -18.82 -3.20
CA ARG A 173 20.40 -18.09 -2.03
C ARG A 173 21.05 -16.71 -1.96
N PRO A 174 20.32 -15.58 -1.84
CA PRO A 174 20.99 -14.34 -1.52
C PRO A 174 21.72 -14.60 -0.21
N THR A 175 23.00 -14.93 -0.33
CA THR A 175 23.99 -14.78 0.71
C THR A 175 23.95 -13.28 0.90
N ILE A 176 23.08 -12.85 1.80
CA ILE A 176 23.26 -11.60 2.53
C ILE A 176 24.60 -11.85 3.20
N ALA A 177 25.66 -11.47 2.48
CA ALA A 177 27.02 -11.68 2.89
C ALA A 177 27.22 -10.79 4.10
N LEU A 178 26.96 -11.35 5.28
CA LEU A 178 27.64 -10.96 6.50
C LEU A 178 29.13 -11.18 6.22
N THR A 179 29.78 -10.18 5.62
CA THR A 179 31.23 -10.05 5.65
C THR A 179 31.61 -9.66 7.08
N ALA A 180 31.52 -10.63 7.99
CA ALA A 180 32.38 -10.66 9.15
C ALA A 180 33.72 -11.18 8.65
N THR A 181 34.60 -10.25 8.25
CA THR A 181 36.02 -10.57 8.07
C THR A 181 36.73 -10.03 9.29
N ASP A 182 36.93 -10.94 10.22
CA ASP A 182 37.99 -10.95 11.23
C ASP A 182 39.32 -10.46 10.62
N ARG A 183 39.84 -9.34 11.15
CA ARG A 183 41.26 -9.00 11.33
C ARG A 183 41.43 -7.88 12.34
#